data_AF-A0A945G291-F1
#
_entry.id   AF-A0A945G291-F1
#
_cell.length_a   1.000
_cell.length_b   1.000
_cell.length_c   1.000
_cell.angle_alpha   90.00
_cell.angle_beta   90.00
_cell.angle_gamma   90.00
#
_symmetry.space_group_name_H-M   'P 1'
#
loop_
_entity.id
_entity.type
_entity.pdbx_description
1 polymer ?
#
loop_
_entity_poly.entity_id
_entity_poly.type
_entity_poly.pdbx_seq_one_letter_code
_entity_poly.pdbx_strand_id
1 'polypeptide(L)'
;MPKISKWLLSIVASLLVFASIAVIVITTLIDPNDYKSDIEAVANENSIQLSIKGDITWQFFPRLGIAIEQVNFADDYFHSGSVGQMIVTADWLLLLNGKIDLANIPVDSVTISQGTFRYAKPDLLPIQLDDVALSVDNFSLSGSNFDFSASAEVLNGLPLAINTTLAIKVNDQKITQVKATDLRLQADQIIVTGNVNADLEALEIVGNISSPSI
;
A
#
# COMPACT_ATOMS: atom_id res chain seq x y z
N MET A 1 -42.89 0.68 -19.37
CA MET A 1 -41.90 -0.15 -18.66
C MET A 1 -41.72 0.19 -17.16
N PRO A 2 -42.77 0.43 -16.32
CA PRO A 2 -42.58 0.90 -14.93
C PRO A 2 -42.54 -0.22 -13.86
N LYS A 3 -42.84 -1.48 -14.21
CA LYS A 3 -42.88 -2.57 -13.22
C LYS A 3 -41.49 -3.07 -12.86
N ILE A 4 -40.62 -3.25 -13.85
CA ILE A 4 -39.25 -3.75 -13.66
C ILE A 4 -38.42 -2.71 -12.88
N SER A 5 -38.60 -1.41 -13.14
CA SER A 5 -37.87 -0.36 -12.41
C SER A 5 -38.24 -0.30 -10.92
N LYS A 6 -39.51 -0.52 -10.56
CA LYS A 6 -39.94 -0.55 -9.14
C LYS A 6 -39.39 -1.75 -8.39
N TRP A 7 -39.37 -2.93 -9.01
CA TRP A 7 -38.78 -4.14 -8.43
C TRP A 7 -37.26 -4.01 -8.29
N LEU A 8 -36.59 -3.50 -9.32
CA LEU A 8 -35.15 -3.23 -9.26
C LEU A 8 -34.82 -2.25 -8.13
N LEU A 9 -35.57 -1.14 -8.02
CA LEU A 9 -35.39 -0.16 -6.95
C LEU A 9 -35.60 -0.79 -5.56
N SER A 10 -36.60 -1.66 -5.41
CA SER A 10 -36.87 -2.36 -4.15
C SER A 10 -35.73 -3.31 -3.77
N ILE A 11 -35.17 -4.05 -4.74
CA ILE A 11 -34.04 -4.95 -4.52
C ILE A 11 -32.80 -4.15 -4.09
N VAL A 12 -32.50 -3.06 -4.79
CA VAL A 12 -31.37 -2.18 -4.45
C VAL A 12 -31.56 -1.57 -3.06
N ALA A 13 -32.75 -1.08 -2.74
CA ALA A 13 -33.05 -0.52 -1.42
C ALA A 13 -32.90 -1.57 -0.30
N SER A 14 -33.41 -2.79 -0.51
CA SER A 14 -33.27 -3.90 0.44
C SER A 14 -31.80 -4.27 0.65
N LEU A 15 -31.00 -4.30 -0.43
CA LEU A 15 -29.57 -4.59 -0.35
C LEU A 15 -28.82 -3.50 0.42
N LEU A 16 -29.15 -2.23 0.22
CA LEU A 16 -28.55 -1.11 0.96
C LEU A 16 -28.87 -1.18 2.45
N VAL A 17 -30.11 -1.52 2.82
CA VAL A 17 -30.50 -1.71 4.23
C VAL A 17 -29.71 -2.87 4.84
N PHE A 18 -29.61 -3.99 4.14
CA PHE A 18 -28.85 -5.14 4.60
C PHE A 18 -27.36 -4.81 4.81
N ALA A 19 -26.74 -4.15 3.84
CA ALA A 19 -25.35 -3.70 3.94
C ALA A 19 -25.14 -2.75 5.13
N SER A 20 -26.06 -1.81 5.36
CA SER A 20 -26.00 -0.88 6.49
C SER A 20 -26.05 -1.61 7.84
N ILE A 21 -26.93 -2.61 7.96
CA ILE A 21 -27.01 -3.44 9.18
C ILE A 21 -25.69 -4.19 9.40
N ALA A 22 -25.11 -4.78 8.34
CA ALA A 22 -23.83 -5.48 8.44
C ALA A 22 -22.70 -4.55 8.93
N VAL A 23 -22.60 -3.32 8.39
CA VAL A 23 -21.62 -2.32 8.85
C VAL A 23 -21.80 -1.99 10.33
N ILE A 24 -23.05 -1.78 10.78
CA ILE A 24 -23.34 -1.52 12.20
C ILE A 24 -22.91 -2.70 13.08
N VAL A 25 -23.21 -3.93 12.67
CA VAL A 25 -22.80 -5.12 13.44
C VAL A 25 -21.27 -5.24 13.52
N ILE A 26 -20.55 -5.05 12.42
CA ILE A 26 -19.08 -5.13 12.41
C ILE A 26 -18.48 -4.04 13.31
N THR A 27 -18.91 -2.79 13.14
CA THR A 27 -18.36 -1.64 13.89
C THR A 27 -18.71 -1.64 15.37
N THR A 28 -19.76 -2.35 15.79
CA THR A 28 -20.13 -2.47 17.21
C THR A 28 -19.48 -3.66 17.89
N LEU A 29 -19.13 -4.72 17.15
CA LEU A 29 -18.50 -5.92 17.70
C LEU A 29 -16.96 -5.86 17.66
N ILE A 30 -16.38 -5.08 16.75
CA ILE A 30 -14.93 -5.03 16.53
C ILE A 30 -14.47 -3.58 16.51
N ASP A 31 -13.75 -3.16 17.55
CA ASP A 31 -13.02 -1.89 17.59
C ASP A 31 -11.59 -2.11 17.04
N PRO A 32 -11.21 -1.48 15.91
CA PRO A 32 -9.87 -1.59 15.37
C PRO A 32 -8.78 -1.07 16.32
N ASN A 33 -9.11 -0.16 17.25
CA ASN A 33 -8.15 0.44 18.16
C ASN A 33 -7.64 -0.56 19.22
N ASP A 34 -8.40 -1.62 19.51
CA ASP A 34 -7.97 -2.68 20.43
C ASP A 34 -6.71 -3.42 19.91
N TYR A 35 -6.47 -3.40 18.60
CA TYR A 35 -5.35 -4.08 17.94
C TYR A 35 -4.07 -3.24 17.84
N LYS A 36 -4.06 -1.98 18.31
CA LYS A 36 -2.85 -1.12 18.22
C LYS A 36 -1.61 -1.79 18.81
N SER A 37 -1.75 -2.34 20.02
CA SER A 37 -0.62 -2.97 20.73
C SER A 37 -0.11 -4.21 20.00
N ASP A 38 -1.01 -4.99 19.39
CA ASP A 38 -0.63 -6.18 18.63
C ASP A 38 0.09 -5.81 17.33
N ILE A 39 -0.37 -4.77 16.63
CA ILE A 39 0.28 -4.26 15.41
C ILE A 39 1.68 -3.73 15.75
N GLU A 40 1.82 -2.95 16.82
CA GLU A 40 3.11 -2.45 17.29
C GLU A 40 4.06 -3.59 17.69
N ALA A 41 3.56 -4.62 18.35
CA ALA A 41 4.34 -5.80 18.73
C ALA A 41 4.86 -6.56 17.50
N VAL A 42 3.98 -6.85 16.53
CA VAL A 42 4.36 -7.54 15.28
C VAL A 42 5.35 -6.71 14.46
N ALA A 43 5.20 -5.39 14.42
CA ALA A 43 6.18 -4.52 13.76
C ALA A 43 7.55 -4.62 14.44
N ASN A 44 7.58 -4.60 15.78
CA ASN A 44 8.81 -4.69 16.55
C ASN A 44 9.52 -6.04 16.38
N GLU A 45 8.79 -7.15 16.23
CA GLU A 45 9.35 -8.45 15.86
C GLU A 45 10.10 -8.43 14.52
N ASN A 46 9.71 -7.52 13.62
CA ASN A 46 10.33 -7.30 12.32
C ASN A 46 11.34 -6.14 12.30
N SER A 47 11.86 -5.75 13.48
CA SER A 47 12.84 -4.65 13.65
C SER A 47 12.31 -3.27 13.24
N ILE A 48 10.99 -3.08 13.28
CA ILE A 48 10.34 -1.79 13.05
C ILE A 48 9.73 -1.33 14.37
N GLN A 49 10.33 -0.32 15.00
CA GLN A 49 9.77 0.33 16.19
C GLN A 49 8.60 1.21 15.77
N LEU A 50 7.40 0.65 15.78
CA LEU A 50 6.16 1.33 15.40
C LEU A 50 5.47 1.91 16.64
N SER A 51 4.89 3.11 16.51
CA SER A 51 3.91 3.61 17.48
C SER A 51 2.74 4.31 16.79
N ILE A 52 1.53 3.85 17.06
CA ILE A 52 0.28 4.37 16.52
C ILE A 52 -0.30 5.36 17.52
N LYS A 53 -0.18 6.67 17.22
CA LYS A 53 -0.65 7.74 18.12
C LYS A 53 -2.09 8.16 17.85
N GLY A 54 -2.54 8.06 16.61
CA GLY A 54 -3.91 8.37 16.20
C GLY A 54 -4.81 7.14 16.27
N ASP A 55 -6.02 7.27 15.71
CA ASP A 55 -7.02 6.21 15.71
C ASP A 55 -6.89 5.28 14.50
N ILE A 56 -7.31 4.03 14.71
CA ILE A 56 -7.57 3.09 13.64
C ILE A 56 -9.09 3.11 13.41
N THR A 57 -9.50 3.41 12.19
CA THR A 57 -10.91 3.52 11.82
C THR A 57 -11.24 2.56 10.67
N TRP A 58 -12.45 2.01 10.70
CA TRP A 58 -12.93 1.21 9.60
C TRP A 58 -13.20 2.07 8.37
N GLN A 59 -12.83 1.55 7.21
CA GLN A 59 -13.19 2.11 5.90
C GLN A 59 -13.98 1.07 5.11
N PHE A 60 -15.25 1.35 4.81
CA PHE A 60 -16.14 0.39 4.12
C PHE A 60 -16.43 0.76 2.66
N PHE A 61 -16.16 2.01 2.26
CA PHE A 61 -16.41 2.49 0.90
C PHE A 61 -15.28 3.44 0.46
N PRO A 62 -14.82 3.39 -0.80
CA PRO A 62 -15.25 2.48 -1.87
C PRO A 62 -14.73 1.04 -1.73
N ARG A 63 -13.69 0.80 -0.92
CA ARG A 63 -13.11 -0.52 -0.64
C ARG A 63 -13.13 -0.78 0.87
N LEU A 64 -13.18 -2.06 1.28
CA LEU A 64 -13.10 -2.46 2.68
C LEU A 64 -11.66 -2.37 3.16
N GLY A 65 -11.43 -1.78 4.33
CA GLY A 65 -10.09 -1.59 4.86
C GLY A 65 -10.08 -0.89 6.22
N ILE A 66 -8.90 -0.44 6.59
CA ILE A 66 -8.67 0.38 7.78
C ILE A 66 -7.86 1.62 7.40
N ALA A 67 -8.17 2.73 8.06
CA ALA A 67 -7.36 3.95 8.03
C ALA A 67 -6.71 4.13 9.40
N ILE A 68 -5.41 4.33 9.42
CA ILE A 68 -4.56 4.48 10.60
C ILE A 68 -3.98 5.89 10.57
N GLU A 69 -4.26 6.67 11.61
CA GLU A 69 -3.78 8.05 11.74
C GLU A 69 -2.53 8.12 12.63
N GLN A 70 -1.63 9.05 12.31
CA GLN A 70 -0.46 9.44 13.12
C GLN A 70 0.39 8.24 13.55
N VAL A 71 1.04 7.61 12.58
CA VAL A 71 1.95 6.49 12.80
C VAL A 71 3.39 7.01 12.85
N ASN A 72 4.09 6.76 13.94
CA ASN A 72 5.53 6.98 14.03
C ASN A 72 6.24 5.65 13.87
N PHE A 73 7.39 5.66 13.23
CA PHE A 73 8.21 4.47 13.07
C PHE A 73 9.70 4.79 13.15
N ALA A 74 10.50 3.78 13.47
CA ALA A 74 11.95 3.81 13.34
C ALA A 74 12.46 2.41 13.00
N ASP A 75 13.40 2.32 12.06
CA ASP A 75 14.06 1.09 11.65
C ASP A 75 15.56 1.35 11.34
N ASP A 76 16.28 0.31 10.93
CA ASP A 76 17.71 0.39 10.64
C ASP A 76 18.07 1.28 9.43
N TYR A 77 17.11 1.49 8.53
CA TYR A 77 17.26 2.36 7.36
C TYR A 77 16.83 3.78 7.73
N PHE A 78 15.55 3.95 8.04
CA PHE A 78 14.92 5.18 8.48
C PHE A 78 14.97 5.24 9.99
N HIS A 79 15.98 5.93 10.52
CA HIS A 79 16.20 6.06 11.96
C HIS A 79 15.01 6.70 12.68
N SER A 80 14.21 7.47 11.96
CA SER A 80 12.91 7.95 12.42
C SER A 80 12.05 8.36 11.23
N GLY A 81 10.75 8.10 11.31
CA GLY A 81 9.77 8.65 10.41
C GLY A 81 8.39 8.76 11.03
N SER A 82 7.53 9.51 10.37
CA SER A 82 6.12 9.62 10.68
C SER A 82 5.28 9.51 9.42
N VAL A 83 4.04 9.07 9.58
CA VAL A 83 3.01 9.01 8.55
C VAL A 83 1.76 9.66 9.12
N GLY A 84 1.23 10.67 8.44
CA GLY A 84 -0.01 11.31 8.84
C GLY A 84 -1.20 10.34 8.73
N GLN A 85 -1.36 9.69 7.57
CA GLN A 85 -2.41 8.71 7.35
C GLN A 85 -1.90 7.52 6.51
N MET A 86 -2.22 6.31 6.96
CA MET A 86 -2.04 5.06 6.24
C MET A 86 -3.38 4.37 6.04
N ILE A 87 -3.71 4.02 4.79
CA ILE A 87 -4.91 3.25 4.46
C ILE A 87 -4.47 1.90 3.91
N VAL A 88 -5.03 0.83 4.45
CA VAL A 88 -4.83 -0.54 3.96
C VAL A 88 -6.17 -1.14 3.64
N THR A 89 -6.39 -1.53 2.38
CA THR A 89 -7.64 -2.18 1.94
C THR A 89 -7.43 -3.66 1.72
N ALA A 90 -8.51 -4.41 1.88
CA ALA A 90 -8.53 -5.84 1.70
C ALA A 90 -9.24 -6.24 0.42
N ASP A 91 -8.75 -7.32 -0.22
CA ASP A 91 -9.44 -7.96 -1.32
C ASP A 91 -10.61 -8.80 -0.78
N TRP A 92 -11.83 -8.35 -1.06
CA TRP A 92 -13.06 -8.99 -0.60
C TRP A 92 -13.24 -10.42 -1.13
N LEU A 93 -12.75 -10.74 -2.33
CA LEU A 93 -12.82 -12.09 -2.87
C LEU A 93 -11.90 -13.03 -2.07
N LEU A 94 -10.69 -12.57 -1.76
CA LEU A 94 -9.74 -13.34 -0.97
C LEU A 94 -10.22 -13.52 0.48
N LEU A 95 -10.82 -12.50 1.08
CA LEU A 95 -11.41 -12.58 2.41
C LEU A 95 -12.55 -13.62 2.48
N LEU A 96 -13.47 -13.60 1.51
CA LEU A 96 -14.59 -14.54 1.45
C LEU A 96 -14.16 -15.99 1.22
N ASN A 97 -13.03 -16.19 0.54
CA ASN A 97 -12.46 -17.51 0.30
C ASN A 97 -11.87 -18.13 1.59
N GLY A 98 -11.58 -17.32 2.62
CA GLY A 98 -11.09 -17.77 3.93
C GLY A 98 -9.70 -18.43 3.92
N LYS A 99 -9.01 -18.43 2.78
CA LYS A 99 -7.67 -18.99 2.62
C LYS A 99 -6.65 -17.87 2.71
N ILE A 100 -6.08 -17.71 3.90
CA ILE A 100 -5.05 -16.70 4.16
C ILE A 100 -3.71 -17.45 4.29
N ASP A 101 -2.88 -17.31 3.27
CA ASP A 101 -1.49 -17.78 3.25
C ASP A 101 -0.60 -16.76 2.52
N LEU A 102 0.71 -17.00 2.44
CA LEU A 102 1.66 -16.06 1.82
C LEU A 102 1.37 -15.80 0.33
N ALA A 103 0.77 -16.76 -0.38
CA ALA A 103 0.40 -16.59 -1.79
C ALA A 103 -0.95 -15.86 -1.97
N ASN A 104 -1.78 -15.83 -0.91
CA ASN A 104 -3.14 -15.30 -0.91
C ASN A 104 -3.36 -14.31 0.24
N ILE A 105 -2.42 -13.37 0.42
CA ILE A 105 -2.59 -12.29 1.39
C ILE A 105 -3.75 -11.40 0.91
N PRO A 106 -4.80 -11.19 1.73
CA PRO A 106 -5.99 -10.44 1.32
C PRO A 106 -5.76 -8.93 1.41
N VAL A 107 -4.70 -8.41 0.78
CA VAL A 107 -4.40 -6.98 0.66
C VAL A 107 -4.66 -6.57 -0.78
N ASP A 108 -5.40 -5.50 -0.96
CA ASP A 108 -5.79 -4.97 -2.28
C ASP A 108 -5.04 -3.66 -2.58
N SER A 109 -5.00 -2.73 -1.63
CA SER A 109 -4.27 -1.47 -1.79
C SER A 109 -3.64 -1.00 -0.47
N VAL A 110 -2.57 -0.23 -0.60
CA VAL A 110 -1.90 0.45 0.51
C VAL A 110 -1.61 1.88 0.10
N THR A 111 -2.08 2.85 0.87
CA THR A 111 -1.80 4.27 0.66
C THR A 111 -1.17 4.85 1.92
N ILE A 112 -0.13 5.66 1.74
CA ILE A 112 0.53 6.45 2.76
C ILE A 112 0.48 7.90 2.30
N SER A 113 0.17 8.81 3.21
CA SER A 113 0.17 10.25 2.93
C SER A 113 0.76 11.03 4.10
N GLN A 114 1.31 12.21 3.78
CA GLN A 114 1.91 13.13 4.75
C GLN A 114 3.03 12.46 5.57
N GLY A 115 3.86 11.67 4.89
CA GLY A 115 4.99 11.02 5.52
C GLY A 115 6.20 11.95 5.63
N THR A 116 6.99 11.77 6.69
CA THR A 116 8.27 12.45 6.87
C THR A 116 9.29 11.40 7.29
N PHE A 117 10.27 11.11 6.42
CA PHE A 117 11.23 10.03 6.66
C PHE A 117 12.62 10.63 6.80
N ARG A 118 13.31 10.32 7.88
CA ARG A 118 14.66 10.82 8.14
C ARG A 118 15.66 9.68 8.10
N TYR A 119 16.54 9.77 7.12
CA TYR A 119 17.75 8.98 7.06
C TYR A 119 18.88 9.72 7.76
N ALA A 120 19.52 9.09 8.73
CA ALA A 120 20.69 9.66 9.40
C ALA A 120 21.70 8.56 9.67
N LYS A 121 22.97 8.76 9.35
CA LYS A 121 24.05 7.91 9.84
C LYS A 121 25.03 8.78 10.62
N PRO A 122 25.73 8.25 11.65
CA PRO A 122 26.65 9.04 12.46
C PRO A 122 27.66 9.88 11.66
N ASP A 123 28.11 9.36 10.51
CA ASP A 123 29.15 9.96 9.68
C ASP A 123 28.63 10.73 8.46
N LEU A 124 27.30 10.80 8.26
CA LEU A 124 26.68 11.43 7.10
C LEU A 124 25.73 12.55 7.52
N LEU A 125 25.62 13.57 6.67
CA LEU A 125 24.56 14.56 6.84
C LEU A 125 23.20 13.86 6.76
N PRO A 126 22.28 14.12 7.70
CA PRO A 126 20.96 13.53 7.66
C PRO A 126 20.20 14.04 6.43
N ILE A 127 19.51 13.13 5.75
CA ILE A 127 18.62 13.44 4.63
C ILE A 127 17.20 13.24 5.15
N GLN A 128 16.38 14.28 5.03
CA GLN A 128 14.96 14.23 5.35
C GLN A 128 14.16 14.28 4.06
N LEU A 129 13.25 13.33 3.94
CA LEU A 129 12.20 13.29 2.94
C LEU A 129 10.93 13.82 3.60
N ASP A 130 10.37 14.88 3.04
CA ASP A 130 9.11 15.51 3.43
C ASP A 130 8.01 15.15 2.44
N ASP A 131 6.75 15.36 2.84
CA ASP A 131 5.56 15.10 2.01
C ASP A 131 5.57 13.74 1.29
N VAL A 132 6.07 12.72 1.99
CA VAL A 132 6.16 11.37 1.45
C VAL A 132 4.73 10.84 1.25
N ALA A 133 4.43 10.47 0.01
CA ALA A 133 3.22 9.77 -0.35
C ALA A 133 3.59 8.48 -1.08
N LEU A 134 2.85 7.41 -0.82
CA LEU A 134 3.02 6.12 -1.49
C LEU A 134 1.65 5.53 -1.76
N SER A 135 1.48 4.93 -2.93
CA SER A 135 0.26 4.23 -3.31
C SER A 135 0.62 2.94 -4.03
N VAL A 136 0.08 1.84 -3.52
CA VAL A 136 0.02 0.52 -4.17
C VAL A 136 -1.45 0.24 -4.44
N ASP A 137 -1.82 -0.04 -5.69
CA ASP A 137 -3.20 -0.38 -6.06
C ASP A 137 -3.28 -1.71 -6.82
N ASN A 138 -4.29 -2.52 -6.49
CA ASN A 138 -4.55 -3.86 -7.01
C ASN A 138 -3.42 -4.88 -6.74
N PHE A 139 -2.83 -4.83 -5.54
CA PHE A 139 -1.72 -5.67 -5.11
C PHE A 139 -1.95 -7.16 -5.41
N SER A 140 -0.91 -7.84 -5.93
CA SER A 140 -0.97 -9.27 -6.19
C SER A 140 0.41 -9.92 -6.17
N LEU A 141 0.44 -11.17 -5.68
CA LEU A 141 1.63 -12.04 -5.70
C LEU A 141 1.51 -13.18 -6.73
N SER A 142 0.48 -13.13 -7.58
CA SER A 142 0.19 -14.16 -8.60
C SER A 142 0.93 -13.96 -9.93
N GLY A 143 1.69 -12.86 -10.06
CA GLY A 143 2.23 -12.38 -11.34
C GLY A 143 1.29 -11.45 -12.11
N SER A 144 0.14 -11.08 -11.52
CA SER A 144 -0.74 -10.05 -12.05
C SER A 144 -0.13 -8.66 -11.86
N ASN A 145 -0.46 -7.74 -12.78
CA ASN A 145 0.02 -6.37 -12.72
C ASN A 145 -0.70 -5.58 -11.62
N PHE A 146 0.04 -4.71 -10.93
CA PHE A 146 -0.45 -3.79 -9.94
C PHE A 146 0.32 -2.47 -10.00
N ASP A 147 -0.31 -1.37 -9.64
CA ASP A 147 0.27 -0.04 -9.80
C ASP A 147 1.02 0.34 -8.53
N PHE A 148 2.25 0.84 -8.70
CA PHE A 148 3.06 1.41 -7.63
C PHE A 148 3.42 2.85 -7.96
N SER A 149 3.23 3.73 -6.98
CA SER A 149 3.77 5.08 -7.04
C SER A 149 4.26 5.53 -5.67
N ALA A 150 5.30 6.35 -5.66
CA ALA A 150 5.73 7.07 -4.48
C ALA A 150 6.27 8.45 -4.87
N SER A 151 6.09 9.43 -3.99
CA SER A 151 6.63 10.78 -4.13
C SER A 151 7.14 11.29 -2.80
N ALA A 152 8.06 12.24 -2.84
CA ALA A 152 8.58 12.94 -1.67
C ALA A 152 9.21 14.26 -2.09
N GLU A 153 9.47 15.14 -1.14
CA GLU A 153 10.34 16.30 -1.29
C GLU A 153 11.62 16.11 -0.48
N VAL A 154 12.77 16.52 -1.01
CA VAL A 154 14.05 16.46 -0.31
C VAL A 154 14.78 17.80 -0.44
N LEU A 155 15.81 18.04 0.39
CA LEU A 155 16.72 19.20 0.24
C LEU A 155 15.97 20.54 0.08
N ASN A 156 14.92 20.75 0.87
CA ASN A 156 14.11 21.97 0.86
C ASN A 156 13.32 22.19 -0.43
N GLY A 157 12.56 21.16 -0.86
CA GLY A 157 11.55 21.26 -1.91
C GLY A 157 11.92 20.66 -3.27
N LEU A 158 13.00 19.88 -3.37
CA LEU A 158 13.31 19.13 -4.59
C LEU A 158 12.34 17.94 -4.70
N PRO A 159 11.42 17.91 -5.70
CA PRO A 159 10.45 16.85 -5.81
C PRO A 159 11.09 15.59 -6.38
N LEU A 160 10.79 14.45 -5.74
CA LEU A 160 11.14 13.11 -6.15
C LEU A 160 9.84 12.34 -6.42
N ALA A 161 9.81 11.57 -7.50
CA ALA A 161 8.69 10.68 -7.79
C ALA A 161 9.15 9.40 -8.49
N ILE A 162 8.43 8.32 -8.22
CA ILE A 162 8.52 7.04 -8.91
C ILE A 162 7.10 6.59 -9.26
N ASN A 163 6.91 6.15 -10.50
CA ASN A 163 5.69 5.49 -10.97
C ASN A 163 6.11 4.24 -11.76
N THR A 164 5.45 3.11 -11.53
CA THR A 164 5.67 1.90 -12.30
C THR A 164 4.52 0.93 -12.14
N THR A 165 4.28 0.12 -13.16
CA THR A 165 3.43 -1.07 -13.06
C THR A 165 4.30 -2.24 -12.65
N LEU A 166 4.03 -2.83 -11.50
CA LEU A 166 4.75 -3.97 -10.97
C LEU A 166 3.99 -5.27 -11.26
N ALA A 167 4.72 -6.38 -11.41
CA ALA A 167 4.15 -7.72 -11.28
C ALA A 167 5.11 -8.60 -10.51
N ILE A 168 4.62 -9.20 -9.42
CA ILE A 168 5.40 -10.08 -8.56
C ILE A 168 4.75 -11.46 -8.59
N LYS A 169 5.54 -12.50 -8.85
CA LYS A 169 5.10 -13.88 -8.79
C LYS A 169 5.80 -14.60 -7.66
N VAL A 170 5.01 -15.20 -6.77
CA VAL A 170 5.48 -16.08 -5.71
C VAL A 170 5.05 -17.51 -6.03
N ASN A 171 5.99 -18.44 -5.97
CA ASN A 171 5.74 -19.88 -6.06
C ASN A 171 6.50 -20.61 -4.95
N ASP A 172 5.89 -21.58 -4.29
CA ASP A 172 6.50 -22.31 -3.17
C ASP A 172 7.21 -21.40 -2.13
N GLN A 173 6.52 -20.32 -1.74
CA GLN A 173 7.03 -19.30 -0.79
C GLN A 173 8.29 -18.56 -1.24
N LYS A 174 8.67 -18.65 -2.52
CA LYS A 174 9.79 -17.92 -3.11
C LYS A 174 9.31 -16.98 -4.19
N ILE A 175 9.91 -15.80 -4.25
CA ILE A 175 9.70 -14.90 -5.39
C ILE A 175 10.40 -15.52 -6.60
N THR A 176 9.65 -15.77 -7.66
CA THR A 176 10.15 -16.36 -8.92
C THR A 176 10.28 -15.33 -10.02
N GLN A 177 9.47 -14.27 -9.98
CA GLN A 177 9.53 -13.19 -10.95
C GLN A 177 9.22 -11.83 -10.32
N VAL A 178 9.95 -10.81 -10.76
CA VAL A 178 9.64 -9.40 -10.50
C VAL A 178 9.74 -8.64 -11.81
N LYS A 179 8.65 -7.98 -12.21
CA LYS A 179 8.59 -7.07 -13.34
C LYS A 179 8.29 -5.66 -12.85
N ALA A 180 8.96 -4.69 -13.46
CA ALA A 180 8.63 -3.28 -13.39
C ALA A 180 8.53 -2.76 -14.82
N THR A 181 7.33 -2.44 -15.27
CA THR A 181 7.08 -1.81 -16.57
C THR A 181 6.67 -0.37 -16.39
N ASP A 182 6.85 0.43 -17.45
CA ASP A 182 6.54 1.85 -17.44
C ASP A 182 7.20 2.59 -16.26
N LEU A 183 8.38 2.11 -15.84
CA LEU A 183 9.14 2.71 -14.76
C LEU A 183 9.45 4.15 -15.16
N ARG A 184 9.07 5.09 -14.32
CA ARG A 184 9.37 6.51 -14.44
C ARG A 184 9.86 7.00 -13.10
N LEU A 185 11.16 7.31 -13.02
CA LEU A 185 11.77 8.03 -11.93
C LEU A 185 11.89 9.49 -12.34
N GLN A 186 11.56 10.40 -11.43
CA GLN A 186 11.65 11.83 -11.65
C GLN A 186 12.30 12.51 -10.45
N ALA A 187 13.27 13.38 -10.71
CA ALA A 187 13.85 14.31 -9.76
C ALA A 187 13.94 15.68 -10.44
N ASP A 188 13.06 16.62 -10.06
CA ASP A 188 12.85 17.87 -10.80
C ASP A 188 12.62 17.61 -12.32
N GLN A 189 13.53 18.09 -13.18
CA GLN A 189 13.49 17.93 -14.63
C GLN A 189 14.15 16.62 -15.10
N ILE A 190 14.91 15.96 -14.23
CA ILE A 190 15.60 14.71 -14.57
C ILE A 190 14.57 13.59 -14.56
N ILE A 191 14.38 12.96 -15.71
CA ILE A 191 13.49 11.83 -15.87
C ILE A 191 14.32 10.62 -16.31
N VAL A 192 14.07 9.49 -15.67
CA VAL A 192 14.61 8.19 -16.06
C VAL A 192 13.44 7.26 -16.28
N THR A 193 13.35 6.69 -17.48
CA THR A 193 12.31 5.74 -17.84
C THR A 193 12.88 4.37 -18.13
N GLY A 194 12.13 3.30 -17.91
CA GLY A 194 12.61 1.98 -18.26
C GLY A 194 11.62 0.85 -18.03
N ASN A 195 12.10 -0.36 -18.30
CA ASN A 195 11.44 -1.60 -17.95
C ASN A 195 12.48 -2.56 -17.43
N VAL A 196 12.13 -3.35 -16.43
CA VAL A 196 12.97 -4.40 -15.86
C VAL A 196 12.13 -5.65 -15.67
N ASN A 197 12.65 -6.79 -16.11
CA ASN A 197 12.11 -8.12 -15.86
C ASN A 197 13.21 -8.97 -15.24
N ALA A 198 13.03 -9.34 -13.99
CA ALA A 198 13.87 -10.27 -13.26
C ALA A 198 13.16 -11.63 -13.18
N ASP A 199 13.76 -12.64 -13.80
CA ASP A 199 13.41 -14.05 -13.62
C ASP A 199 14.41 -14.66 -12.63
N LEU A 200 13.93 -14.93 -11.41
CA LEU A 200 14.76 -15.41 -10.32
C LEU A 200 14.96 -16.93 -10.34
N GLU A 201 14.20 -17.65 -11.17
CA GLU A 201 14.42 -19.08 -11.41
C GLU A 201 15.51 -19.29 -12.48
N ALA A 202 15.45 -18.50 -13.55
CA ALA A 202 16.46 -18.48 -14.60
C ALA A 202 17.74 -17.70 -14.21
N LEU A 203 17.70 -16.96 -13.09
CA LEU A 203 18.77 -16.05 -12.63
C LEU A 203 19.12 -15.01 -13.70
N GLU A 204 18.10 -14.49 -14.38
CA GLU A 204 18.23 -13.55 -15.48
C GLU A 204 17.55 -12.23 -15.13
N ILE A 205 18.21 -11.11 -15.45
CA ILE A 205 17.61 -9.78 -15.37
C ILE A 205 17.79 -9.11 -16.73
N VAL A 206 16.67 -8.81 -17.38
CA VAL A 206 16.64 -8.10 -18.67
C VAL A 206 15.86 -6.82 -18.51
N GLY A 207 16.38 -5.74 -19.08
CA GLY A 207 15.69 -4.46 -19.02
C GLY A 207 16.38 -3.39 -19.84
N ASN A 208 15.70 -2.25 -19.96
CA ASN A 208 16.22 -1.05 -20.55
C ASN A 208 15.95 0.12 -19.62
N ILE A 209 16.93 1.01 -19.46
CA ILE A 209 16.78 2.26 -18.73
C ILE A 209 17.34 3.36 -19.63
N SER A 210 16.56 4.42 -19.80
CA SER A 210 16.92 5.59 -20.60
C SER A 210 16.57 6.86 -19.85
N SER A 211 17.45 7.84 -19.90
CA SER A 211 17.10 9.21 -19.56
C SER A 211 16.94 9.98 -20.87
N PRO A 212 15.82 10.71 -21.10
CA PRO A 212 15.77 11.68 -22.18
C PRO A 212 16.89 12.67 -21.88
N SER A 213 17.91 12.73 -22.74
CA SER A 213 19.08 13.57 -22.57
C SER A 213 18.70 14.97 -22.08
N ILE A 214 19.38 15.46 -21.03
CA ILE A 214 19.36 16.87 -20.61
C ILE A 214 19.76 17.75 -21.79
#